data_AF-A0A2S9GID6-F1
#
_entry.id   AF-A0A2S9GID6-F1
#
_cell.length_a   1.000
_cell.length_b   1.000
_cell.length_c   1.000
_cell.angle_alpha   90.00
_cell.angle_beta   90.00
_cell.angle_gamma   90.00
#
_symmetry.space_group_name_H-M   'P 1'
#
loop_
_entity.id
_entity.type
_entity.pdbx_description
1 polymer ?
#
loop_
_entity_poly.entity_id
_entity_poly.type
_entity_poly.pdbx_seq_one_letter_code
_entity_poly.pdbx_strand_id
1 'polypeptide(L)'
;IAADIVLSRRPMDFHSNGMVFGAFDGAGSVLARRVYYSVGGGFVVDEDEAAGGPLENVAVPYPFRTGTELVAFAVENRCGIADL
;
A
#
# COMPACT_ATOMS: atom_id res chain seq x y z
N ILE A 1 -1.25 28.21 18.79
CA ILE A 1 -1.66 26.81 19.02
C ILE A 1 -1.20 26.05 17.78
N ALA A 2 -0.29 25.09 17.92
CA ALA A 2 0.01 24.20 16.80
C ALA A 2 -1.27 23.42 16.49
N ALA A 3 -1.70 23.38 15.23
CA ALA A 3 -2.92 22.66 14.87
C ALA A 3 -2.62 21.15 14.86
N ASP A 4 -3.49 20.37 15.51
CA ASP A 4 -3.38 18.90 15.53
C ASP A 4 -3.59 18.27 14.14
N ILE A 5 -4.29 19.00 13.25
CA ILE A 5 -4.55 18.59 11.87
C ILE A 5 -4.02 19.68 10.94
N VAL A 6 -3.08 19.30 10.08
CA VAL A 6 -2.47 20.18 9.08
C VAL A 6 -2.74 19.64 7.69
N LEU A 7 -3.43 20.42 6.86
CA LEU A 7 -3.69 20.07 5.46
C LEU A 7 -2.55 20.59 4.58
N SER A 8 -1.69 19.68 4.12
CA SER A 8 -0.63 19.98 3.16
C SER A 8 -1.08 19.66 1.73
N ARG A 9 -0.83 20.58 0.80
CA ARG A 9 -1.00 20.33 -0.65
C ARG A 9 0.28 19.82 -1.32
N ARG A 10 1.36 19.64 -0.56
CA ARG A 10 2.62 19.10 -1.07
C ARG A 10 2.54 17.57 -1.00
N PRO A 11 2.74 16.85 -2.12
CA PRO A 11 2.83 15.40 -2.10
C PRO A 11 4.11 14.96 -1.37
N MET A 12 4.09 13.73 -0.86
CA MET A 12 5.27 13.07 -0.33
C MET A 12 5.94 12.24 -1.44
N ASP A 13 7.24 11.97 -1.31
CA ASP A 13 8.05 11.41 -2.40
C ASP A 13 7.59 10.03 -2.87
N PHE A 14 7.12 9.17 -1.96
CA PHE A 14 6.72 7.80 -2.28
C PHE A 14 5.34 7.69 -2.93
N HIS A 15 4.32 8.31 -2.35
CA HIS A 15 2.95 8.25 -2.83
C HIS A 15 2.21 9.56 -2.54
N SER A 16 1.32 9.97 -3.45
CA SER A 16 0.59 11.24 -3.36
C SER A 16 -0.32 11.34 -2.14
N ASN A 17 -0.89 10.20 -1.71
CA ASN A 17 -1.77 10.09 -0.54
C ASN A 17 -0.97 9.74 0.73
N GLY A 18 -0.05 10.62 1.12
CA GLY A 18 0.78 10.47 2.33
C GLY A 18 0.23 11.25 3.53
N MET A 19 0.37 10.69 4.73
CA MET A 19 0.02 11.32 6.00
C MET A 19 1.09 11.05 7.07
N VAL A 20 1.32 12.04 7.94
CA VAL A 20 2.23 11.93 9.07
C VAL A 20 1.44 12.02 10.37
N PHE A 21 1.64 11.06 11.26
CA PHE A 21 1.14 11.12 12.63
C PHE A 21 2.28 11.47 13.58
N GLY A 22 2.01 12.38 14.51
CA GLY A 22 2.89 12.72 15.62
C GLY A 22 2.17 12.49 16.95
N ALA A 23 2.81 11.77 17.86
CA ALA A 23 2.40 11.67 19.26
C ALA A 23 3.32 12.55 20.10
N PHE A 24 2.75 13.30 21.04
CA PHE A 24 3.47 14.26 21.86
C PHE A 24 3.15 14.04 23.35
N ASP A 25 4.11 14.33 24.23
CA ASP A 25 3.87 14.36 25.67
C ASP A 25 3.19 15.68 26.10
N GLY A 26 2.90 15.80 27.41
CA GLY A 26 2.27 17.01 27.96
C GLY A 26 3.13 18.28 27.89
N ALA A 27 4.44 18.15 27.63
CA ALA A 27 5.37 19.26 27.42
C ALA A 27 5.54 19.61 25.92
N GLY A 28 4.93 18.83 25.02
CA GLY A 28 5.05 19.00 23.57
C GLY A 28 6.26 18.30 22.95
N SER A 29 6.96 17.43 23.68
CA SER A 29 8.04 16.61 23.11
C SER A 29 7.45 15.49 22.27
N VAL A 30 8.08 15.19 21.13
CA VAL A 30 7.65 14.08 20.26
C VAL A 30 7.96 12.75 20.93
N LEU A 31 6.92 11.96 21.20
CA LEU A 31 7.01 10.58 21.66
C LEU A 31 7.16 9.60 20.49
N ALA A 32 6.45 9.85 19.40
CA ALA A 32 6.52 9.05 18.19
C ALA A 32 6.16 9.87 16.96
N ARG A 33 6.76 9.52 15.82
CA ARG A 33 6.37 10.02 14.50
C ARG A 33 6.32 8.85 13.53
N ARG A 34 5.26 8.76 12.74
CA ARG A 34 5.07 7.72 11.73
C ARG A 34 4.51 8.32 10.45
N VAL A 35 4.92 7.77 9.32
CA VAL A 35 4.41 8.13 7.99
C VAL A 35 3.64 6.94 7.45
N TYR A 36 2.49 7.20 6.84
CA TYR A 36 1.68 6.19 6.17
C TYR A 36 1.22 6.69 4.80
N TYR A 37 1.03 5.74 3.89
CA TYR A 37 0.59 6.00 2.52
C TYR A 37 -0.60 5.12 2.18
N SER A 38 -1.69 5.72 1.67
CA SER A 38 -2.80 4.96 1.11
C SER A 38 -2.55 4.68 -0.38
N VAL A 39 -2.27 3.42 -0.72
CA VAL A 39 -1.78 3.00 -2.06
C VAL A 39 -2.87 2.47 -3.00
N GLY A 40 -4.15 2.58 -2.59
CA GLY A 40 -5.31 2.18 -3.39
C GLY A 40 -5.97 0.88 -2.91
N GLY A 41 -7.24 0.67 -3.29
CA GLY A 41 -8.00 -0.53 -2.89
C GLY A 41 -8.30 -0.67 -1.39
N GLY A 42 -8.02 0.38 -0.60
CA GLY A 42 -8.14 0.35 0.87
C GLY A 42 -6.86 -0.05 1.61
N PHE A 43 -5.78 -0.36 0.89
CA PHE A 43 -4.48 -0.72 1.49
C PHE A 43 -3.70 0.51 1.96
N VAL A 44 -2.96 0.33 3.05
CA VAL A 44 -2.08 1.32 3.67
C VAL A 44 -0.73 0.68 3.93
N VAL A 45 0.35 1.40 3.64
CA VAL A 45 1.72 1.00 3.96
C VAL A 45 2.42 2.06 4.79
N ASP A 46 3.37 1.66 5.63
CA ASP A 46 4.22 2.59 6.37
C ASP A 46 5.51 2.96 5.60
N GLU A 47 6.37 3.78 6.23
CA GLU A 47 7.63 4.25 5.64
C GLU A 47 8.64 3.12 5.38
N ASP A 48 8.66 2.09 6.24
CA ASP A 48 9.59 0.97 6.15
C ASP A 48 9.15 0.03 5.01
N GLU A 49 7.85 -0.26 4.91
CA GLU A 49 7.25 -1.03 3.81
C GLU A 49 7.40 -0.31 2.46
N ALA A 50 7.27 1.03 2.45
CA ALA A 50 7.51 1.84 1.26
C ALA A 50 8.97 1.76 0.77
N ALA A 51 9.92 1.62 1.69
CA ALA A 51 11.34 1.44 1.38
C ALA A 51 11.71 0.00 1.01
N GLY A 52 10.96 -0.98 1.53
CA GLY A 52 11.25 -2.42 1.42
C GLY A 52 11.01 -3.07 0.06
N GLY A 53 10.38 -2.36 -0.88
CA GLY A 53 10.05 -2.92 -2.19
C GLY A 53 8.84 -3.87 -2.15
N PRO A 54 8.47 -4.50 -3.28
CA PRO A 54 7.25 -5.30 -3.38
C PRO A 54 7.25 -6.45 -2.37
N LEU A 55 6.09 -6.71 -1.74
CA LEU A 55 5.85 -7.90 -0.93
C LEU A 55 6.27 -9.17 -1.71
N GLU A 56 6.88 -10.13 -1.02
CA GLU A 56 7.31 -11.39 -1.61
C GLU A 56 6.19 -12.03 -2.43
N ASN A 57 6.51 -12.50 -3.64
CA ASN A 57 5.55 -13.20 -4.47
C ASN A 57 5.15 -14.50 -3.76
N VAL A 58 3.94 -14.51 -3.20
CA VAL A 58 3.32 -15.74 -2.74
C VAL A 58 3.12 -16.64 -3.97
N ALA A 59 3.63 -17.86 -3.91
CA ALA A 59 3.41 -18.84 -4.96
C ALA A 59 1.90 -19.13 -5.06
N VAL A 60 1.29 -18.75 -6.17
CA VAL A 60 -0.11 -19.06 -6.48
C VAL A 60 -0.18 -20.11 -7.60
N PRO A 61 -1.25 -20.92 -7.68
CA PRO A 61 -1.33 -22.05 -8.62
C PRO A 61 -1.27 -21.65 -10.10
N TYR A 62 -1.92 -20.53 -10.46
CA TYR A 62 -1.99 -20.02 -11.83
C TYR A 62 -1.52 -18.56 -11.87
N PRO A 63 -0.21 -18.30 -11.81
CA PRO A 63 0.32 -16.94 -11.80
C PRO A 63 0.21 -16.30 -13.19
N PHE A 64 -0.46 -15.16 -13.31
CA PHE A 64 -0.60 -14.42 -14.56
C PHE A 64 -0.33 -12.92 -14.37
N ARG A 65 0.16 -12.27 -15.42
CA ARG A 65 0.43 -10.82 -15.50
C ARG A 65 -0.36 -10.14 -16.61
N THR A 66 -0.97 -10.92 -17.50
CA THR A 66 -1.75 -10.42 -18.63
C THR A 66 -3.08 -11.16 -18.75
N GLY A 67 -4.06 -10.54 -19.40
CA GLY A 67 -5.33 -11.20 -19.70
C GLY A 67 -5.18 -12.42 -20.62
N THR A 68 -4.19 -12.41 -21.51
CA THR A 68 -3.90 -13.54 -22.39
C THR A 68 -3.41 -14.76 -21.62
N GLU A 69 -2.52 -14.57 -20.63
CA GLU A 69 -2.06 -15.64 -19.74
C GLU A 69 -3.22 -16.22 -18.90
N LEU A 70 -4.07 -15.35 -18.35
CA LEU A 70 -5.25 -15.77 -17.58
C LEU A 70 -6.18 -16.66 -18.41
N VAL A 71 -6.48 -16.24 -19.65
CA VAL A 71 -7.33 -17.03 -20.56
C VAL A 71 -6.66 -18.34 -20.96
N ALA A 72 -5.34 -18.36 -21.17
CA ALA A 72 -4.61 -19.58 -21.49
C ALA A 72 -4.74 -20.63 -20.37
N PHE A 73 -4.62 -20.22 -19.10
CA PHE A 73 -4.82 -21.14 -17.97
C PHE A 73 -6.24 -21.69 -17.91
N ALA A 74 -7.27 -20.87 -18.13
CA ALA A 74 -8.66 -21.33 -18.11
C ALA A 74 -8.92 -22.37 -19.22
N VAL A 75 -8.38 -22.15 -20.42
CA VAL A 75 -8.49 -23.08 -21.55
C VAL A 75 -7.74 -24.39 -21.27
N GLU A 76 -6.52 -24.32 -20.75
CA GLU A 76 -5.71 -25.49 -20.41
C GLU A 76 -6.40 -26.37 -19.36
N ASN A 77 -6.99 -25.74 -18.33
CA ASN A 77 -7.68 -26.42 -17.24
C ASN A 77 -9.16 -26.73 -17.53
N ARG A 78 -9.66 -26.31 -18.70
CA ARG A 78 -11.05 -26.54 -19.17
C ARG A 78 -12.10 -26.05 -18.16
N CYS A 79 -11.84 -24.91 -17.55
CA CYS A 79 -12.73 -24.28 -16.56
C CYS A 79 -13.00 -22.81 -16.90
N GLY A 80 -13.93 -22.18 -16.18
CA GLY A 80 -14.14 -20.73 -16.28
C GLY A 80 -13.03 -19.95 -15.55
N ILE A 81 -12.85 -18.67 -15.89
CA ILE A 81 -11.88 -17.79 -15.19
C ILE A 81 -12.15 -17.73 -13.68
N ALA A 82 -13.42 -17.79 -13.27
CA ALA A 82 -13.80 -17.77 -11.85
C ALA A 82 -13.50 -19.10 -11.12
N ASP A 83 -13.20 -20.16 -11.86
CA ASP A 83 -12.91 -21.50 -11.35
C ASP A 83 -11.40 -21.82 -11.35
N LEU A 84 -10.56 -20.90 -11.84
CA LEU A 84 -9.10 -20.93 -11.68
C LEU A 84 -8.73 -20.54 -10.25
#